data_AF-A0A940QZT7-F1
#
_entry.id   AF-A0A940QZT7-F1
#
_cell.length_a   1.000
_cell.length_b   1.000
_cell.length_c   1.000
_cell.angle_alpha   90.00
_cell.angle_beta   90.00
_cell.angle_gamma   90.00
#
_symmetry.space_group_name_H-M   'P 1'
#
loop_
_entity.id
_entity.type
_entity.pdbx_description
1 polymer ?
#
loop_
_entity_poly.entity_id
_entity_poly.type
_entity_poly.pdbx_seq_one_letter_code
_entity_poly.pdbx_strand_id
1 'polypeptide(L)' 'MTSNMGLYSPAFEHDACGIGFVANIKGGKSHQNISDALTVLENMEHRGACG' A
#
# COMPACT_ATOMS: atom_id res chain seq x y z
N MET A 1 12.05 -15.66 36.25
CA MET A 1 11.11 -15.46 35.13
C MET A 1 11.77 -14.54 34.13
N THR A 2 12.52 -15.11 33.18
CA THR A 2 13.12 -14.34 32.09
C THR A 2 12.36 -14.72 30.83
N SER A 3 11.36 -13.92 30.50
CA SER A 3 10.63 -14.03 29.24
C SER A 3 11.64 -13.91 28.10
N ASN A 4 11.72 -14.97 27.30
CA ASN A 4 12.47 -15.02 26.05
C ASN A 4 11.90 -13.95 25.10
N MET A 5 12.47 -12.74 25.10
CA MET A 5 12.19 -11.77 24.04
C MET A 5 12.81 -12.36 22.77
N GLY A 6 11.97 -12.75 21.82
CA GLY A 6 12.41 -13.34 20.55
C GLY A 6 13.35 -12.42 19.77
N LEU A 7 13.87 -12.89 18.64
CA LEU A 7 14.79 -12.15 17.76
C LEU A 7 14.19 -10.87 17.13
N TYR A 8 12.97 -10.48 17.52
CA TYR A 8 12.31 -9.28 17.07
C TYR A 8 12.99 -8.04 17.66
N SER A 9 13.44 -7.14 16.78
CA SER A 9 13.94 -5.83 17.16
C SER A 9 13.07 -4.76 16.50
N PRO A 10 12.28 -3.99 17.29
CA PRO A 10 11.41 -2.93 16.78
C PRO A 10 12.15 -1.86 15.98
N ALA A 11 13.46 -1.70 16.18
CA ALA A 11 14.29 -0.77 15.42
C ALA A 11 14.37 -1.12 13.92
N PHE A 12 13.98 -2.33 13.52
CA PHE A 12 13.89 -2.77 12.12
C PHE A 12 12.45 -2.85 11.60
N GLU A 13 11.45 -2.44 12.38
CA GLU A 13 10.06 -2.40 11.92
C GLU A 13 9.85 -1.20 10.99
N HIS A 14 9.47 -1.47 9.74
CA HIS A 14 9.22 -0.44 8.73
C HIS A 14 7.87 -0.74 8.06
N ASP A 15 6.86 0.06 8.35
CA ASP A 15 5.56 0.00 7.67
C ASP A 15 5.69 0.66 6.29
N ALA A 16 5.65 -0.15 5.22
CA ALA A 16 5.83 0.36 3.86
C ALA A 16 4.50 0.57 3.12
N CYS A 17 3.43 -0.14 3.46
CA CYS A 17 2.21 -0.24 2.64
C CYS A 17 1.49 1.11 2.40
N GLY A 18 0.96 1.32 1.18
CA GLY A 18 0.16 2.48 0.78
C GLY A 18 -1.22 2.11 0.24
N ILE A 19 -2.21 3.00 0.43
CA ILE A 19 -3.57 2.86 -0.11
C ILE A 19 -4.01 4.14 -0.83
N GLY A 20 -4.84 4.01 -1.86
CA GLY A 20 -5.43 5.12 -2.60
C GLY A 20 -6.80 4.76 -3.17
N PHE A 21 -7.59 5.77 -3.54
CA PHE A 21 -8.92 5.56 -4.12
C PHE A 21 -9.17 6.50 -5.30
N VAL A 22 -10.02 6.06 -6.23
CA VAL A 22 -10.50 6.86 -7.37
C VAL A 22 -12.02 6.86 -7.36
N ALA A 23 -12.64 8.03 -7.51
CA ALA A 23 -14.09 8.16 -7.52
C ALA A 23 -14.56 9.09 -8.65
N ASN A 24 -15.53 8.63 -9.45
CA ASN A 24 -16.24 9.48 -10.40
C ASN A 24 -17.50 10.06 -9.76
N ILE A 25 -17.43 11.33 -9.34
CA ILE A 25 -18.51 12.03 -8.63
C ILE A 25 -19.78 12.17 -9.49
N LYS A 26 -19.63 12.18 -10.83
CA LYS A 26 -20.76 12.31 -11.76
C LYS A 26 -21.38 10.96 -12.14
N GLY A 27 -20.80 9.83 -11.68
CA GLY A 27 -21.34 8.48 -11.90
C GLY A 27 -21.25 7.97 -13.35
N GLY A 28 -20.55 8.67 -14.24
CA GLY A 28 -20.40 8.25 -15.63
C GLY A 28 -19.59 6.95 -15.75
N LYS A 29 -20.14 5.95 -16.44
CA LYS A 29 -19.40 4.73 -16.77
C LYS A 29 -18.25 5.07 -17.72
N SER A 30 -17.03 4.75 -17.32
CA SER A 30 -15.82 4.91 -18.12
C SER A 30 -14.76 3.91 -17.68
N HIS A 31 -13.88 3.51 -18.60
CA HIS A 31 -12.67 2.75 -18.26
C HIS A 31 -11.58 3.61 -17.61
N GLN A 32 -11.69 4.94 -17.66
CA GLN A 32 -10.70 5.86 -17.10
C GLN A 32 -10.43 5.59 -15.62
N ASN A 33 -11.46 5.33 -14.81
CA ASN A 33 -11.29 5.06 -13.39
C ASN A 33 -10.38 3.84 -13.12
N ILE A 34 -10.39 2.85 -14.02
CA ILE A 34 -9.52 1.67 -13.92
C ILE A 34 -8.08 2.06 -14.25
N SER A 35 -7.87 2.81 -15.34
CA SER A 35 -6.55 3.32 -15.73
C SER A 35 -5.93 4.20 -14.64
N ASP A 36 -6.73 5.08 -14.02
CA ASP A 36 -6.29 5.94 -12.92
C ASP A 36 -5.93 5.11 -11.68
N ALA A 37 -6.74 4.09 -11.35
CA ALA A 37 -6.46 3.21 -10.22
C ALA A 37 -5.15 2.41 -10.42
N LEU A 38 -4.88 1.93 -11.64
CA LEU A 38 -3.61 1.27 -11.98
C LEU A 38 -2.44 2.23 -11.85
N THR A 39 -2.58 3.47 -12.35
CA THR A 39 -1.55 4.51 -12.23
C THR A 39 -1.25 4.82 -10.75
N VAL A 40 -2.26 4.84 -9.90
CA VAL A 40 -2.09 5.00 -8.45
C VAL A 40 -1.28 3.85 -7.85
N LEU A 41 -1.55 2.60 -8.24
CA LEU A 41 -0.79 1.44 -7.78
C LEU A 41 0.67 1.46 -8.24
N GLU A 42 0.93 1.78 -9.52
CA GLU A 42 2.29 1.89 -10.07
C GLU A 42 3.13 2.92 -9.29
N ASN A 43 2.53 4.05 -8.93
CA ASN A 43 3.21 5.07 -8.14
C ASN A 43 3.47 4.65 -6.69
N MET A 44 2.80 3.62 -6.17
CA MET A 44 3.00 3.06 -4.84
C MET A 44 3.92 1.83 -4.84
N GLU A 45 4.50 1.44 -5.97
CA GLU A 45 5.35 0.24 -6.07
C GLU A 45 6.53 0.26 -5.07
N HIS A 46 7.17 1.42 -4.89
CA HIS A 46 8.27 1.63 -3.94
C HIS A 46 7.89 1.42 -2.46
N ARG A 47 6.60 1.30 -2.18
CA ARG A 47 5.99 1.06 -0.86
C ARG A 47 5.46 -0.36 -0.71
N GLY A 48 5.48 -1.16 -1.78
CA GLY A 48 5.15 -2.57 -1.75
C GLY A 48 6.31 -3.40 -1.19
N ALA A 49 5.98 -4.59 -0.64
CA ALA A 49 6.99 -5.59 -0.37
C ALA A 49 7.57 -6.08 -1.71
N CYS A 50 8.73 -5.57 -2.09
CA CYS A 50 9.52 -6.08 -3.21
C CYS A 50 10.44 -7.19 -2.69
N GLY A 51 10.35 -8.40 -3.25
CA GLY A 51 11.14 -9.57 -2.85
C GLY A 51 11.06 -10.71 -3.85
#